data_AF-A0A2M4CL87-F1
#
_entry.id   AF-A0A2M4CL87-F1
#
_cell.length_a   1.000
_cell.length_b   1.000
_cell.length_c   1.000
_cell.angle_alpha   90.00
_cell.angle_beta   90.00
_cell.angle_gamma   90.00
#
_symmetry.space_group_name_H-M   'P 1'
#
loop_
_entity.id
_entity.type
_entity.pdbx_description
1 polymer ?
#
loop_
_entity_poly.entity_id
_entity_poly.type
_entity_poly.pdbx_seq_one_letter_code
_entity_poly.pdbx_strand_id
1 'polypeptide(L)'
;SKQLTNWYNEQTFFLEQLDQLHEANNRRIVTMEQQIEHGAVLLAQLRRKHFIYCIEAGRTKEALLYHGTARQQLTPGEIIEAIRTNKQLREGTMIALLDFIRALPDEAERRELYRAAKPILGPILLRTDMALVFGIDARAVAVPANETEPVLAPMTERYREDFLDGNDWNHAALTRFARDYPRYYVYLLPAITTITQQQWNRMVKVLSFKLAMGMPTHELRLLTAERAMELVEKFAKRDAKVRDPLLMSFSFSVYRLKKQAEHAGSPKATMDRIERLMKRFNMGQNRQYAFYLKEFEKRYVKEWKRMQEELAKRKG
;
A
#
# COMPACT_ATOMS: atom_id res chain seq x y z
N SER A 1 56.88 -57.87 36.22
CA SER A 1 55.66 -58.39 35.54
C SER A 1 54.39 -58.17 36.36
N LYS A 2 54.36 -58.35 37.70
CA LYS A 2 53.15 -58.21 38.54
C LYS A 2 52.41 -56.85 38.48
N GLN A 3 53.12 -55.72 38.33
CA GLN A 3 52.48 -54.39 38.23
C GLN A 3 51.69 -54.20 36.92
N LEU A 4 52.21 -54.73 35.80
CA LEU A 4 51.51 -54.71 34.50
C LEU A 4 50.26 -55.59 34.53
N THR A 5 50.28 -56.71 35.26
CA THR A 5 49.12 -57.60 35.42
C THR A 5 48.02 -56.98 36.28
N ASN A 6 48.38 -56.26 37.34
CA ASN A 6 47.41 -55.52 38.16
C ASN A 6 46.73 -54.39 37.38
N TRP A 7 47.49 -53.64 36.58
CA TRP A 7 46.94 -52.53 35.79
C TRP A 7 45.96 -53.03 34.71
N TYR A 8 46.30 -54.15 34.06
CA TYR A 8 45.43 -54.78 33.08
C TYR A 8 44.13 -55.31 33.72
N ASN A 9 44.24 -55.93 34.90
CA ASN A 9 43.08 -56.45 35.64
C ASN A 9 42.18 -55.32 36.16
N GLU A 10 42.75 -54.21 36.63
CA GLU A 10 42.00 -53.02 37.03
C GLU A 10 41.27 -52.38 35.84
N GLN A 11 41.93 -52.22 34.69
CA GLN A 11 41.28 -51.72 33.47
C GLN A 11 40.13 -52.62 33.02
N THR A 12 40.33 -53.94 33.06
CA THR A 12 39.31 -54.91 32.65
C THR A 12 38.12 -54.87 33.61
N PHE A 13 38.37 -54.79 34.92
CA PHE A 13 37.33 -54.64 35.94
C PHE A 13 36.54 -53.34 35.78
N PHE A 14 37.23 -52.22 35.52
CA PHE A 14 36.54 -50.94 35.28
C PHE A 14 35.68 -50.97 34.02
N LEU A 15 36.16 -51.59 32.94
CA LEU A 15 35.39 -51.77 31.71
C LEU A 15 34.17 -52.67 31.94
N GLU A 16 34.33 -53.79 32.64
CA GLU A 16 33.20 -54.68 32.99
C GLU A 16 32.17 -53.99 33.88
N GLN A 17 32.60 -53.19 34.85
CA GLN A 17 31.68 -52.40 35.69
C GLN A 17 30.98 -51.30 34.88
N LEU A 18 31.68 -50.66 33.94
CA LEU A 18 31.10 -49.69 33.02
C LEU A 18 30.05 -50.33 32.11
N ASP A 19 30.35 -51.50 31.54
CA ASP A 19 29.41 -52.25 30.69
C ASP A 19 28.18 -52.71 31.47
N GLN A 20 28.34 -53.21 32.70
CA GLN A 20 27.23 -53.58 33.57
C GLN A 20 26.37 -52.38 33.96
N LEU A 21 26.99 -51.24 34.27
CA LEU A 21 26.28 -49.99 34.57
C LEU A 21 25.56 -49.43 33.32
N HIS A 22 26.17 -49.59 32.14
CA HIS A 22 25.61 -49.17 30.88
C HIS A 22 24.43 -50.06 30.49
N GLU A 23 24.53 -51.39 30.59
CA GLU A 23 23.40 -52.32 30.37
C GLU A 23 22.25 -52.10 31.35
N ALA A 24 22.54 -51.93 32.64
CA ALA A 24 21.53 -51.71 33.68
C ALA A 24 20.76 -50.39 33.47
N ASN A 25 21.39 -49.37 32.89
CA ASN A 25 20.78 -48.07 32.64
C ASN A 25 20.44 -47.81 31.17
N ASN A 26 20.74 -48.73 30.25
CA ASN A 26 20.63 -48.50 28.80
C ASN A 26 19.21 -48.07 28.42
N ARG A 27 18.19 -48.74 28.96
CA ARG A 27 16.78 -48.38 28.72
C ARG A 27 16.44 -46.98 29.20
N ARG A 28 17.00 -46.53 30.33
CA ARG A 28 16.78 -45.17 30.86
C ARG A 28 17.49 -44.13 29.99
N ILE A 29 18.72 -44.40 29.58
CA ILE A 29 19.49 -43.54 28.68
C ILE A 29 18.74 -43.36 27.35
N VAL A 30 18.37 -44.46 26.69
CA VAL A 30 17.60 -44.44 25.44
C VAL A 30 16.26 -43.71 25.59
N THR A 31 15.54 -43.89 26.71
CA THR A 31 14.28 -43.17 26.97
C THR A 31 14.52 -41.67 27.14
N MET A 32 15.57 -41.27 27.86
CA MET A 32 15.94 -39.87 28.03
C MET A 32 16.36 -39.22 26.72
N GLU A 33 17.16 -39.91 25.90
CA GLU A 33 17.55 -39.46 24.56
C GLU A 33 16.31 -39.22 23.68
N GLN A 34 15.39 -40.17 23.63
CA GLN A 34 14.12 -40.03 22.88
C GLN A 34 13.27 -38.85 23.40
N GLN A 35 13.20 -38.64 24.72
CA GLN A 35 12.47 -37.51 25.31
C GLN A 35 13.12 -36.16 25.00
N ILE A 36 14.46 -36.10 25.00
CA ILE A 36 15.22 -34.89 24.64
C ILE A 36 15.02 -34.58 23.16
N GLU A 37 15.11 -35.57 22.27
CA GLU A 37 14.85 -35.40 20.84
C GLU A 37 13.41 -34.94 20.58
N HIS A 38 12.42 -35.59 21.20
CA HIS A 38 11.02 -35.21 21.06
C HIS A 38 10.76 -33.80 21.61
N GLY A 39 11.37 -33.45 22.74
CA GLY A 39 11.31 -32.11 23.33
C GLY A 39 11.92 -31.05 22.42
N ALA A 40 13.05 -31.35 21.77
CA ALA A 40 13.68 -30.44 20.80
C ALA A 40 12.77 -30.19 19.58
N VAL A 41 12.13 -31.23 19.05
CA VAL A 41 11.15 -31.11 17.96
C VAL A 41 9.95 -30.26 18.38
N LEU A 42 9.39 -30.50 19.56
CA LEU A 42 8.25 -29.73 20.07
C LEU A 42 8.60 -28.25 20.27
N LEU A 43 9.78 -27.96 20.83
CA LEU A 43 10.28 -26.59 21.00
C LEU A 43 10.45 -25.88 19.64
N ALA A 44 10.97 -26.57 18.62
CA ALA A 44 11.08 -26.02 17.28
C ALA A 44 9.70 -25.71 16.68
N GLN A 45 8.72 -26.61 16.85
CA GLN A 45 7.33 -26.38 16.41
C GLN A 45 6.68 -25.20 17.15
N LEU A 46 6.87 -25.09 18.46
CA LEU A 46 6.35 -23.97 19.25
C LEU A 46 6.96 -22.63 18.82
N ARG A 47 8.27 -22.59 18.57
CA ARG A 47 8.95 -21.40 18.03
C ARG A 47 8.40 -21.00 16.68
N ARG A 48 8.22 -21.97 15.76
CA ARG A 48 7.59 -21.73 14.45
C ARG A 48 6.18 -21.14 14.62
N LYS A 49 5.33 -21.76 15.45
CA LYS A 49 3.96 -21.25 15.70
C LYS A 49 3.97 -19.84 16.30
N HIS A 50 4.88 -19.59 17.26
CA HIS A 50 4.98 -18.29 17.90
C HIS A 50 5.45 -17.21 16.92
N PHE A 51 6.41 -17.52 16.06
CA PHE A 51 6.85 -16.62 14.98
C PHE A 51 5.69 -16.23 14.05
N ILE A 52 4.92 -17.22 13.58
CA ILE A 52 3.75 -16.95 12.72
C ILE A 52 2.70 -16.10 13.46
N TYR A 53 2.43 -16.41 14.73
CA TYR A 53 1.53 -15.61 15.56
C TYR A 53 2.02 -14.15 15.71
N CYS A 54 3.33 -13.92 15.87
CA CYS A 54 3.88 -12.56 15.93
C CYS A 54 3.59 -11.79 14.64
N ILE A 55 3.71 -12.42 13.48
CA ILE A 55 3.34 -11.81 12.19
C ILE A 55 1.84 -11.51 12.18
N GLU A 56 0.99 -12.51 12.46
CA GLU A 56 -0.47 -12.35 12.39
C GLU A 56 -1.01 -11.29 13.36
N ALA A 57 -0.37 -11.13 14.51
CA ALA A 57 -0.72 -10.16 15.55
C ALA A 57 -0.10 -8.77 15.33
N GLY A 58 0.66 -8.54 14.25
CA GLY A 58 1.31 -7.25 13.97
C GLY A 58 2.51 -6.93 14.87
N ARG A 59 3.05 -7.92 15.58
CA ARG A 59 4.25 -7.81 16.42
C ARG A 59 5.51 -7.91 15.57
N THR A 60 5.68 -6.92 14.69
CA THR A 60 6.71 -6.92 13.64
C THR A 60 8.13 -6.99 14.20
N LYS A 61 8.41 -6.30 15.31
CA LYS A 61 9.76 -6.30 15.90
C LYS A 61 10.14 -7.68 16.43
N GLU A 62 9.21 -8.34 17.11
CA GLU A 62 9.37 -9.68 17.62
C GLU A 62 9.49 -10.68 16.47
N ALA A 63 8.65 -10.57 15.44
CA ALA A 63 8.74 -11.40 14.24
C ALA A 63 10.12 -11.28 13.56
N LEU A 64 10.65 -10.06 13.40
CA LEU A 64 12.00 -9.84 12.86
C LEU A 64 13.10 -10.45 13.73
N LEU A 65 12.98 -10.34 15.06
CA LEU A 65 13.93 -10.97 15.98
C LEU A 65 13.92 -12.49 15.83
N TYR A 66 12.74 -13.11 15.76
CA TYR A 66 12.61 -14.54 15.52
C TYR A 66 13.20 -14.94 14.16
N HIS A 67 12.91 -14.17 13.11
CA HIS A 67 13.41 -14.41 11.77
C HIS A 67 14.95 -14.35 11.71
N GLY A 68 15.56 -13.36 12.36
CA GLY A 68 17.01 -13.17 12.38
C GLY A 68 17.78 -14.10 13.32
N THR A 69 17.14 -14.70 14.32
CA THR A 69 17.82 -15.54 15.35
C THR A 69 17.47 -17.03 15.26
N ALA A 70 16.52 -17.41 14.40
CA ALA A 70 16.13 -18.80 14.22
C ALA A 70 17.29 -19.61 13.61
N ARG A 71 17.69 -20.70 14.29
CA ARG A 71 18.66 -21.67 13.74
C ARG A 71 18.14 -22.39 12.49
N GLN A 72 16.82 -22.49 12.34
CA GLN A 72 16.13 -23.05 11.18
C GLN A 72 15.19 -21.96 10.68
N GLN A 73 15.66 -21.14 9.75
CA GLN A 73 14.83 -20.14 9.09
C GLN A 73 13.80 -20.83 8.20
N LEU A 74 12.56 -20.37 8.29
CA LEU A 74 11.50 -20.82 7.40
C LEU A 74 11.73 -20.19 6.04
N THR A 75 11.53 -20.97 4.98
CA THR A 75 11.49 -20.41 3.63
C THR A 75 10.28 -19.49 3.47
N PRO A 76 10.33 -18.49 2.56
CA PRO A 76 9.17 -17.64 2.26
C PRO A 76 7.88 -18.43 2.02
N GLY A 77 7.95 -19.53 1.26
CA GLY A 77 6.80 -20.41 1.02
C GLY A 77 6.23 -21.02 2.31
N GLU A 78 7.08 -21.48 3.23
CA GLU A 78 6.64 -22.06 4.50
C GLU A 78 6.01 -21.05 5.46
N ILE A 79 6.47 -19.80 5.43
CA ILE A 79 5.90 -18.69 6.20
C ILE A 79 4.48 -18.43 5.70
N ILE A 80 4.34 -18.25 4.40
CA ILE A 80 3.08 -17.95 3.74
C ILE A 80 2.09 -19.10 3.91
N GLU A 81 2.50 -20.35 3.72
CA GLU A 81 1.63 -21.51 3.90
C GLU A 81 1.12 -21.63 5.34
N ALA A 82 1.97 -21.33 6.33
CA ALA A 82 1.56 -21.33 7.72
C ALA A 82 0.51 -20.24 8.03
N ILE A 83 0.63 -19.06 7.43
CA ILE A 83 -0.38 -17.98 7.56
C ILE A 83 -1.66 -18.36 6.79
N ARG A 84 -1.52 -18.93 5.58
CA ARG A 84 -2.64 -19.27 4.70
C ARG A 84 -3.55 -20.34 5.27
N THR A 85 -2.97 -21.34 5.93
CA THR A 85 -3.71 -22.46 6.54
C THR A 85 -4.50 -22.04 7.78
N ASN A 86 -4.28 -20.83 8.30
CA ASN A 86 -5.09 -20.30 9.39
C ASN A 86 -6.47 -19.82 8.86
N LYS A 87 -7.55 -20.44 9.34
CA LYS A 87 -8.91 -20.34 8.79
C LYS A 87 -9.54 -18.93 8.85
N GLN A 88 -8.88 -17.95 9.45
CA GLN A 88 -9.37 -16.58 9.61
C GLN A 88 -8.41 -15.55 9.01
N LEU A 89 -8.07 -15.70 7.73
CA LEU A 89 -7.35 -14.67 6.99
C LEU A 89 -8.21 -13.41 6.88
N ARG A 90 -7.99 -12.47 7.80
CA ARG A 90 -8.64 -11.16 7.85
C ARG A 90 -7.74 -10.12 7.18
N GLU A 91 -8.34 -9.03 6.74
CA GLU A 91 -7.63 -7.86 6.20
C GLU A 91 -6.50 -7.38 7.12
N GLY A 92 -6.72 -7.38 8.44
CA GLY A 92 -5.71 -7.04 9.44
C GLY A 92 -4.48 -7.95 9.43
N THR A 93 -4.65 -9.26 9.18
CA THR A 93 -3.54 -10.22 9.07
C THR A 93 -2.70 -9.93 7.84
N MET A 94 -3.32 -9.53 6.73
CA MET A 94 -2.60 -9.12 5.51
C MET A 94 -1.79 -7.84 5.75
N ILE A 95 -2.38 -6.84 6.43
CA ILE A 95 -1.66 -5.61 6.79
C ILE A 95 -0.43 -5.94 7.63
N ALA A 96 -0.60 -6.78 8.65
CA ALA A 96 0.48 -7.19 9.54
C ALA A 96 1.59 -7.98 8.81
N LEU A 97 1.21 -8.87 7.89
CA LEU A 97 2.16 -9.56 7.01
C LEU A 97 2.94 -8.58 6.13
N LEU A 98 2.26 -7.61 5.52
CA LEU A 98 2.91 -6.59 4.70
C LEU A 98 3.87 -5.72 5.52
N ASP A 99 3.50 -5.36 6.74
CA ASP A 99 4.39 -4.61 7.64
C ASP A 99 5.64 -5.41 8.00
N PHE A 100 5.49 -6.72 8.25
CA PHE A 100 6.62 -7.62 8.44
C PHE A 100 7.53 -7.65 7.21
N ILE A 101 6.97 -7.87 6.01
CA ILE A 101 7.76 -7.93 4.77
C ILE A 101 8.50 -6.61 4.55
N ARG A 102 7.83 -5.45 4.68
CA ARG A 102 8.45 -4.13 4.52
C ARG A 102 9.61 -3.89 5.49
N ALA A 103 9.53 -4.45 6.69
CA ALA A 103 10.51 -4.24 7.74
C ALA A 103 11.73 -5.17 7.63
N LEU A 104 11.70 -6.18 6.75
CA LEU A 104 12.88 -6.99 6.45
C LEU A 104 13.96 -6.14 5.78
N PRO A 105 15.25 -6.32 6.14
CA PRO A 105 16.33 -5.50 5.59
C PRO A 105 16.70 -5.90 4.15
N ASP A 106 16.68 -7.20 3.82
CA ASP A 106 17.09 -7.69 2.51
C ASP A 106 15.99 -7.58 1.45
N GLU A 107 16.31 -6.95 0.32
CA GLU A 107 15.37 -6.78 -0.78
C GLU A 107 15.04 -8.08 -1.51
N ALA A 108 16.03 -8.98 -1.67
CA ALA A 108 15.82 -10.25 -2.36
C ALA A 108 14.84 -11.12 -1.57
N GLU A 109 15.01 -11.19 -0.24
CA GLU A 109 14.07 -11.85 0.65
C GLU A 109 12.67 -11.23 0.60
N ARG A 110 12.55 -9.89 0.64
CA ARG A 110 11.25 -9.21 0.49
C ARG A 110 10.57 -9.62 -0.81
N ARG A 111 11.30 -9.63 -1.93
CA ARG A 111 10.79 -10.01 -3.25
C ARG A 111 10.23 -11.43 -3.25
N GLU A 112 10.95 -12.39 -2.69
CA GLU A 112 10.51 -13.78 -2.62
C GLU A 112 9.29 -13.95 -1.70
N LEU A 113 9.20 -13.21 -0.60
CA LEU A 113 8.01 -13.19 0.24
C LEU A 113 6.79 -12.59 -0.47
N TYR A 114 6.93 -11.51 -1.24
CA TYR A 114 5.83 -10.98 -2.04
C TYR A 114 5.35 -11.99 -3.09
N ARG A 115 6.27 -12.68 -3.76
CA ARG A 115 5.91 -13.74 -4.72
C ARG A 115 5.16 -14.88 -4.04
N ALA A 116 5.68 -15.37 -2.92
CA ALA A 116 5.05 -16.42 -2.14
C ALA A 116 3.68 -15.99 -1.60
N ALA A 117 3.52 -14.73 -1.19
CA ALA A 117 2.28 -14.20 -0.60
C ALA A 117 1.13 -13.99 -1.60
N LYS A 118 1.42 -13.94 -2.90
CA LYS A 118 0.43 -13.70 -3.96
C LYS A 118 -0.84 -14.56 -3.86
N PRO A 119 -0.78 -15.89 -3.60
CA PRO A 119 -1.95 -16.73 -3.48
C PRO A 119 -2.88 -16.38 -2.31
N ILE A 120 -2.38 -15.68 -1.28
CA ILE A 120 -3.18 -15.29 -0.11
C ILE A 120 -4.29 -14.29 -0.49
N LEU A 121 -4.06 -13.43 -1.49
CA LEU A 121 -5.06 -12.44 -1.90
C LEU A 121 -6.38 -13.12 -2.34
N GLY A 122 -6.28 -14.23 -3.06
CA GLY A 122 -7.45 -14.93 -3.61
C GLY A 122 -8.37 -14.01 -4.44
N PRO A 123 -9.53 -14.50 -4.91
CA PRO A 123 -10.43 -13.69 -5.74
C PRO A 123 -11.06 -12.50 -5.01
N ILE A 124 -11.26 -12.62 -3.70
CA ILE A 124 -11.97 -11.62 -2.89
C ILE A 124 -11.09 -10.40 -2.61
N LEU A 125 -9.84 -10.60 -2.14
CA LEU A 125 -8.96 -9.48 -1.80
C LEU A 125 -8.38 -8.78 -3.03
N LEU A 126 -8.38 -9.43 -4.20
CA LEU A 126 -8.05 -8.78 -5.47
C LEU A 126 -8.97 -7.60 -5.81
N ARG A 127 -10.15 -7.51 -5.19
CA ARG A 127 -11.11 -6.41 -5.35
C ARG A 127 -11.17 -5.48 -4.13
N THR A 128 -10.11 -5.43 -3.33
CA THR A 128 -9.98 -4.50 -2.20
C THR A 128 -8.73 -3.65 -2.32
N ASP A 129 -8.68 -2.56 -1.53
CA ASP A 129 -7.53 -1.66 -1.49
C ASP A 129 -6.22 -2.37 -1.12
N MET A 130 -6.32 -3.50 -0.41
CA MET A 130 -5.16 -4.33 -0.08
C MET A 130 -4.41 -4.86 -1.29
N ALA A 131 -5.10 -5.18 -2.39
CA ALA A 131 -4.43 -5.61 -3.61
C ALA A 131 -3.57 -4.47 -4.21
N LEU A 132 -4.03 -3.23 -4.11
CA LEU A 132 -3.26 -2.06 -4.56
C LEU A 132 -2.02 -1.86 -3.70
N VAL A 133 -2.20 -1.87 -2.38
CA VAL A 133 -1.09 -1.76 -1.42
C VAL A 133 -0.05 -2.86 -1.64
N PHE A 134 -0.50 -4.11 -1.72
CA PHE A 134 0.35 -5.27 -1.99
C PHE A 134 1.10 -5.14 -3.31
N GLY A 135 0.40 -4.86 -4.41
CA GLY A 135 0.99 -4.85 -5.75
C GLY A 135 1.98 -3.70 -5.96
N ILE A 136 1.73 -2.53 -5.35
CA ILE A 136 2.64 -1.39 -5.39
C ILE A 136 3.91 -1.70 -4.61
N ASP A 137 3.81 -2.30 -3.41
CA ASP A 137 4.98 -2.70 -2.64
C ASP A 137 5.82 -3.77 -3.36
N ALA A 138 5.15 -4.79 -3.89
CA ALA A 138 5.81 -5.85 -4.65
C ALA A 138 6.58 -5.27 -5.85
N ARG A 139 5.99 -4.31 -6.56
CA ARG A 139 6.65 -3.59 -7.66
C ARG A 139 7.87 -2.79 -7.19
N ALA A 140 7.79 -2.17 -6.01
CA ALA A 140 8.89 -1.37 -5.45
C ALA A 140 10.13 -2.19 -5.13
N VAL A 141 9.99 -3.50 -4.86
CA VAL A 141 11.11 -4.44 -4.68
C VAL A 141 11.40 -5.27 -5.94
N ALA A 142 11.08 -4.71 -7.11
CA ALA A 142 11.33 -5.26 -8.43
C ALA A 142 10.71 -6.64 -8.70
N VAL A 143 9.54 -6.94 -8.14
CA VAL A 143 8.70 -8.03 -8.66
C VAL A 143 8.23 -7.66 -10.07
N PRO A 144 8.39 -8.54 -11.07
CA PRO A 144 8.04 -8.27 -12.47
C PRO A 144 6.61 -7.76 -12.70
N ALA A 145 6.44 -6.94 -13.74
CA ALA A 145 5.15 -6.35 -14.09
C ALA A 145 4.09 -7.41 -14.45
N ASN A 146 4.46 -8.48 -15.16
CA ASN A 146 3.56 -9.60 -15.47
C ASN A 146 3.03 -10.32 -14.22
N GLU A 147 3.71 -10.23 -13.09
CA GLU A 147 3.26 -10.80 -11.83
C GLU A 147 2.41 -9.83 -10.99
N THR A 148 2.71 -8.53 -11.04
CA THR A 148 2.07 -7.47 -10.24
C THR A 148 0.85 -6.84 -10.92
N GLU A 149 0.84 -6.67 -12.25
CA GLU A 149 -0.30 -6.10 -12.98
C GLU A 149 -1.61 -6.89 -12.77
N PRO A 150 -1.62 -8.24 -12.79
CA PRO A 150 -2.85 -8.99 -12.51
C PRO A 150 -3.43 -8.74 -11.10
N VAL A 151 -2.58 -8.34 -10.15
CA VAL A 151 -3.00 -7.99 -8.78
C VAL A 151 -3.56 -6.57 -8.73
N LEU A 152 -2.91 -5.63 -9.42
CA LEU A 152 -3.28 -4.22 -9.42
C LEU A 152 -4.49 -3.89 -10.31
N ALA A 153 -4.62 -4.58 -11.44
CA ALA A 153 -5.56 -4.23 -12.50
C ALA A 153 -7.04 -4.19 -12.04
N PRO A 154 -7.57 -5.15 -11.27
CA PRO A 154 -9.00 -5.16 -10.93
C PRO A 154 -9.46 -3.90 -10.18
N MET A 155 -8.70 -3.48 -9.16
CA MET A 155 -9.04 -2.26 -8.41
C MET A 155 -8.62 -0.99 -9.11
N THR A 156 -7.55 -1.02 -9.91
CA THR A 156 -7.17 0.12 -10.74
C THR A 156 -8.25 0.41 -11.79
N GLU A 157 -8.83 -0.61 -12.41
CA GLU A 157 -9.93 -0.44 -13.38
C GLU A 157 -11.16 0.10 -12.69
N ARG A 158 -11.57 -0.48 -11.55
CA ARG A 158 -12.69 0.03 -10.77
C ARG A 158 -12.52 1.52 -10.43
N TYR A 159 -11.35 1.93 -9.95
CA TYR A 159 -11.09 3.33 -9.65
C TYR A 159 -10.99 4.23 -10.89
N ARG A 160 -10.60 3.67 -12.04
CA ARG A 160 -10.67 4.38 -13.32
C ARG A 160 -12.12 4.61 -13.73
N GLU A 161 -12.98 3.59 -13.64
CA GLU A 161 -14.42 3.71 -13.92
C GLU A 161 -15.05 4.74 -12.97
N ASP A 162 -14.76 4.67 -11.67
CA ASP A 162 -15.22 5.65 -10.68
C ASP A 162 -14.81 7.08 -11.03
N PHE A 163 -13.57 7.27 -11.51
CA PHE A 163 -13.06 8.56 -11.98
C PHE A 163 -13.74 9.04 -13.26
N LEU A 164 -14.05 8.13 -14.19
CA LEU A 164 -14.67 8.44 -15.48
C LEU A 164 -16.16 8.77 -15.36
N ASP A 165 -16.89 8.01 -14.54
CA ASP A 165 -18.32 8.20 -14.33
C ASP A 165 -18.61 9.50 -13.58
N GLY A 166 -17.68 9.92 -12.72
CA GLY A 166 -17.77 11.21 -12.03
C GLY A 166 -19.02 11.30 -11.15
N ASN A 167 -19.42 10.26 -10.44
CA ASN A 167 -20.43 10.39 -9.40
C ASN A 167 -19.78 10.75 -8.07
N ASP A 168 -20.38 11.66 -7.30
CA ASP A 168 -19.85 12.10 -5.99
C ASP A 168 -19.62 10.92 -5.03
N TRP A 169 -20.45 9.88 -5.09
CA TRP A 169 -20.28 8.64 -4.33
C TRP A 169 -19.05 7.82 -4.77
N ASN A 170 -18.76 7.78 -6.06
CA ASN A 170 -17.63 7.03 -6.64
C ASN A 170 -16.29 7.69 -6.25
N HIS A 171 -16.27 9.02 -6.12
CA HIS A 171 -15.11 9.75 -5.60
C HIS A 171 -14.85 9.54 -4.10
N ALA A 172 -15.85 9.12 -3.31
CA ALA A 172 -15.68 8.90 -1.88
C ALA A 172 -14.77 7.71 -1.56
N ALA A 173 -14.84 6.64 -2.36
CA ALA A 173 -13.96 5.48 -2.21
C ALA A 173 -12.50 5.84 -2.49
N LEU A 174 -12.24 6.51 -3.62
CA LEU A 174 -10.89 6.98 -3.97
C LEU A 174 -10.33 7.98 -2.95
N THR A 175 -11.19 8.87 -2.41
CA THR A 175 -10.79 9.81 -1.35
C THR A 175 -10.47 9.09 -0.04
N ARG A 176 -11.23 8.05 0.32
CA ARG A 176 -10.96 7.19 1.47
C ARG A 176 -9.62 6.48 1.31
N PHE A 177 -9.37 5.87 0.16
CA PHE A 177 -8.08 5.26 -0.15
C PHE A 177 -6.92 6.26 -0.04
N ALA A 178 -7.07 7.47 -0.59
CA ALA A 178 -6.04 8.51 -0.49
C ALA A 178 -5.78 8.97 0.95
N ARG A 179 -6.77 8.87 1.85
CA ARG A 179 -6.63 9.18 3.27
C ARG A 179 -5.92 8.08 4.02
N ASP A 180 -6.33 6.84 3.78
CA ASP A 180 -5.85 5.69 4.53
C ASP A 180 -4.45 5.25 4.00
N TYR A 181 -4.19 5.47 2.70
CA TYR A 181 -2.99 5.06 1.96
C TYR A 181 -2.41 6.17 1.06
N PRO A 182 -2.02 7.34 1.62
CA PRO A 182 -1.65 8.52 0.83
C PRO A 182 -0.46 8.31 -0.12
N ARG A 183 0.55 7.54 0.31
CA ARG A 183 1.72 7.23 -0.54
C ARG A 183 1.34 6.38 -1.75
N TYR A 184 0.43 5.43 -1.57
CA TYR A 184 -0.02 4.53 -2.63
C TYR A 184 -0.91 5.25 -3.64
N TYR A 185 -1.70 6.22 -3.19
CA TYR A 185 -2.48 7.08 -4.10
C TYR A 185 -1.60 7.82 -5.10
N VAL A 186 -0.40 8.29 -4.70
CA VAL A 186 0.54 8.95 -5.62
C VAL A 186 0.93 8.04 -6.79
N TYR A 187 1.16 6.75 -6.53
CA TYR A 187 1.48 5.76 -7.56
C TYR A 187 0.25 5.35 -8.39
N LEU A 188 -0.92 5.28 -7.76
CA LEU A 188 -2.16 4.87 -8.40
C LEU A 188 -2.72 5.93 -9.35
N LEU A 189 -2.60 7.21 -8.98
CA LEU A 189 -3.22 8.33 -9.69
C LEU A 189 -2.88 8.34 -11.21
N PRO A 190 -1.62 8.18 -11.64
CA PRO A 190 -1.28 8.07 -13.05
C PRO A 190 -1.99 6.91 -13.77
N ALA A 191 -2.15 5.76 -13.13
CA ALA A 191 -2.76 4.57 -13.71
C ALA A 191 -4.27 4.72 -13.92
N ILE A 192 -4.97 5.37 -12.97
CA ILE A 192 -6.42 5.64 -13.10
C ILE A 192 -6.71 6.80 -14.06
N THR A 193 -5.76 7.70 -14.30
CA THR A 193 -5.92 8.85 -15.20
C THR A 193 -5.31 8.64 -16.58
N THR A 194 -4.71 7.47 -16.84
CA THR A 194 -4.27 7.08 -18.18
C THR A 194 -5.49 6.64 -18.98
N ILE A 195 -6.12 7.61 -19.66
CA ILE A 195 -7.38 7.45 -20.38
C ILE A 195 -7.23 7.80 -21.87
N THR A 196 -8.19 7.38 -22.68
CA THR A 196 -8.28 7.68 -24.12
C THR A 196 -9.08 8.96 -24.39
N GLN A 197 -9.00 9.51 -25.60
CA GLN A 197 -9.84 10.63 -26.03
C GLN A 197 -11.34 10.29 -25.92
N GLN A 198 -11.73 9.04 -26.24
CA GLN A 198 -13.11 8.59 -26.14
C GLN A 198 -13.62 8.63 -24.69
N GLN A 199 -12.80 8.15 -23.75
CA GLN A 199 -13.09 8.22 -22.31
C GLN A 199 -13.15 9.66 -21.82
N TRP A 200 -12.20 10.51 -22.22
CA TRP A 200 -12.22 11.95 -21.92
C TRP A 200 -13.53 12.60 -22.38
N ASN A 201 -13.98 12.30 -23.60
CA ASN A 201 -15.20 12.88 -24.15
C ASN A 201 -16.44 12.52 -23.30
N ARG A 202 -16.53 11.27 -22.81
CA ARG A 202 -17.65 10.77 -21.98
C ARG A 202 -17.64 11.27 -20.53
N MET A 203 -16.46 11.53 -19.96
CA MET A 203 -16.30 11.91 -18.56
C MET A 203 -16.91 13.29 -18.23
N VAL A 204 -17.46 13.43 -17.02
CA VAL A 204 -17.85 14.71 -16.42
C VAL A 204 -16.60 15.45 -15.89
N LYS A 205 -15.90 16.14 -16.80
CA LYS A 205 -14.57 16.74 -16.61
C LYS A 205 -14.46 17.67 -15.40
N VAL A 206 -15.51 18.42 -15.06
CA VAL A 206 -15.51 19.36 -13.92
C VAL A 206 -15.28 18.63 -12.58
N LEU A 207 -15.70 17.37 -12.47
CA LEU A 207 -15.64 16.63 -11.22
C LEU A 207 -14.24 16.09 -10.90
N SER A 208 -13.34 16.04 -11.89
CA SER A 208 -11.92 15.75 -11.65
C SER A 208 -11.24 16.77 -10.72
N PHE A 209 -11.66 18.04 -10.75
CA PHE A 209 -11.14 19.07 -9.84
C PHE A 209 -11.87 19.10 -8.51
N LYS A 210 -13.16 18.70 -8.49
CA LYS A 210 -13.87 18.46 -7.22
C LYS A 210 -13.19 17.32 -6.44
N LEU A 211 -12.83 16.25 -7.13
CA LEU A 211 -12.03 15.16 -6.58
C LEU A 211 -10.69 15.69 -6.05
N ALA A 212 -9.97 16.51 -6.82
CA ALA A 212 -8.72 17.12 -6.36
C ALA A 212 -8.90 17.88 -5.04
N MET A 213 -9.94 18.70 -4.91
CA MET A 213 -10.22 19.42 -3.67
C MET A 213 -10.72 18.54 -2.52
N GLY A 214 -11.24 17.35 -2.82
CA GLY A 214 -11.65 16.34 -1.84
C GLY A 214 -10.49 15.58 -1.20
N MET A 215 -9.29 15.65 -1.78
CA MET A 215 -8.13 14.94 -1.25
C MET A 215 -7.77 15.38 0.18
N PRO A 216 -7.28 14.44 1.02
CA PRO A 216 -7.14 14.66 2.47
C PRO A 216 -6.03 15.64 2.82
N THR A 217 -4.91 15.61 2.10
CA THR A 217 -3.75 16.48 2.37
C THR A 217 -3.57 17.51 1.27
N HIS A 218 -2.98 18.65 1.60
CA HIS A 218 -2.72 19.71 0.63
C HIS A 218 -1.85 19.23 -0.56
N GLU A 219 -0.85 18.41 -0.26
CA GLU A 219 0.03 17.80 -1.26
C GLU A 219 -0.73 16.92 -2.26
N LEU A 220 -1.63 16.06 -1.77
CA LEU A 220 -2.45 15.23 -2.65
C LEU A 220 -3.44 16.07 -3.46
N ARG A 221 -4.03 17.13 -2.87
CA ARG A 221 -4.90 18.03 -3.65
C ARG A 221 -4.14 18.69 -4.80
N LEU A 222 -2.92 19.15 -4.55
CA LEU A 222 -2.06 19.75 -5.56
C LEU A 222 -1.69 18.74 -6.65
N LEU A 223 -1.24 17.55 -6.27
CA LEU A 223 -0.91 16.47 -7.20
C LEU A 223 -2.10 16.12 -8.12
N THR A 224 -3.30 15.95 -7.54
CA THR A 224 -4.51 15.62 -8.32
C THR A 224 -4.93 16.78 -9.23
N ALA A 225 -4.78 18.03 -8.77
CA ALA A 225 -5.06 19.21 -9.60
C ALA A 225 -4.06 19.35 -10.77
N GLU A 226 -2.76 19.09 -10.52
CA GLU A 226 -1.73 19.05 -11.56
C GLU A 226 -2.06 17.98 -12.61
N ARG A 227 -2.45 16.78 -12.16
CA ARG A 227 -2.84 15.70 -13.07
C ARG A 227 -4.10 16.02 -13.87
N ALA A 228 -5.10 16.63 -13.25
CA ALA A 228 -6.30 17.05 -13.95
C ALA A 228 -6.01 18.14 -15.00
N MET A 229 -5.06 19.05 -14.72
CA MET A 229 -4.58 20.03 -15.70
C MET A 229 -3.85 19.38 -16.88
N GLU A 230 -3.05 18.32 -16.64
CA GLU A 230 -2.41 17.55 -17.72
C GLU A 230 -3.44 16.94 -18.68
N LEU A 231 -4.57 16.46 -18.17
CA LEU A 231 -5.64 15.91 -19.02
C LEU A 231 -6.26 17.01 -19.89
N VAL A 232 -6.45 18.22 -19.36
CA VAL A 232 -6.94 19.38 -20.15
C VAL A 232 -5.95 19.73 -21.27
N GLU A 233 -4.67 19.79 -20.96
CA GLU A 233 -3.63 20.08 -21.94
C GLU A 233 -3.57 19.01 -23.03
N LYS A 234 -3.73 17.74 -22.65
CA LYS A 234 -3.68 16.62 -23.57
C LYS A 234 -4.88 16.59 -24.51
N PHE A 235 -6.09 16.77 -23.98
CA PHE A 235 -7.33 16.46 -24.70
C PHE A 235 -8.19 17.67 -25.09
N ALA A 236 -7.98 18.84 -24.46
CA ALA A 236 -8.79 20.03 -24.71
C ALA A 236 -8.00 21.25 -25.19
N LYS A 237 -6.66 21.22 -25.20
CA LYS A 237 -5.81 22.39 -25.56
C LYS A 237 -6.22 23.12 -26.84
N ARG A 238 -6.66 22.38 -27.87
CA ARG A 238 -7.06 22.91 -29.18
C ARG A 238 -8.53 23.28 -29.30
N ASP A 239 -9.39 22.84 -28.37
CA ASP A 239 -10.82 23.12 -28.41
C ASP A 239 -11.19 24.16 -27.35
N ALA A 240 -11.26 25.43 -27.76
CA ALA A 240 -11.59 26.54 -26.86
C ALA A 240 -12.98 26.39 -26.20
N LYS A 241 -13.94 25.75 -26.88
CA LYS A 241 -15.31 25.57 -26.35
C LYS A 241 -15.33 24.61 -25.16
N VAL A 242 -14.45 23.61 -25.16
CA VAL A 242 -14.28 22.67 -24.04
C VAL A 242 -13.30 23.21 -23.01
N ARG A 243 -12.15 23.73 -23.45
CA ARG A 243 -11.06 24.19 -22.60
C ARG A 243 -11.43 25.36 -21.71
N ASP A 244 -12.02 26.43 -22.26
CA ASP A 244 -12.19 27.68 -21.51
C ASP A 244 -13.18 27.55 -20.34
N PRO A 245 -14.33 26.85 -20.47
CA PRO A 245 -15.19 26.56 -19.33
C PRO A 245 -14.51 25.72 -18.23
N LEU A 246 -13.64 24.79 -18.62
CA LEU A 246 -12.86 23.98 -17.69
C LEU A 246 -11.84 24.84 -16.95
N LEU A 247 -11.02 25.60 -17.67
CA LEU A 247 -10.05 26.53 -17.06
C LEU A 247 -10.73 27.55 -16.15
N MET A 248 -11.89 28.10 -16.53
CA MET A 248 -12.67 28.97 -15.66
C MET A 248 -13.06 28.27 -14.35
N SER A 249 -13.61 27.05 -14.42
CA SER A 249 -13.98 26.28 -13.22
C SER A 249 -12.77 25.92 -12.36
N PHE A 250 -11.63 25.62 -12.99
CA PHE A 250 -10.41 25.20 -12.32
C PHE A 250 -9.67 26.36 -11.66
N SER A 251 -9.82 27.57 -12.19
CA SER A 251 -9.19 28.77 -11.63
C SER A 251 -9.55 28.97 -10.15
N PHE A 252 -10.81 28.71 -9.78
CA PHE A 252 -11.28 28.80 -8.39
C PHE A 252 -10.74 27.69 -7.50
N SER A 253 -10.60 26.47 -8.02
CA SER A 253 -9.98 25.36 -7.27
C SER A 253 -8.51 25.68 -6.98
N VAL A 254 -7.77 26.18 -7.96
CA VAL A 254 -6.38 26.63 -7.79
C VAL A 254 -6.28 27.84 -6.85
N TYR A 255 -7.25 28.77 -6.89
CA TYR A 255 -7.33 29.87 -5.93
C TYR A 255 -7.44 29.35 -4.49
N ARG A 256 -8.35 28.41 -4.26
CA ARG A 256 -8.53 27.77 -2.95
C ARG A 256 -7.28 27.04 -2.50
N LEU A 257 -6.60 26.32 -3.40
CA LEU A 257 -5.31 25.68 -3.09
C LEU A 257 -4.27 26.70 -2.66
N LYS A 258 -4.08 27.78 -3.44
CA LYS A 258 -3.14 28.85 -3.10
C LYS A 258 -3.45 29.44 -1.73
N LYS A 259 -4.71 29.80 -1.46
CA LYS A 259 -5.12 30.37 -0.17
C LYS A 259 -4.91 29.42 1.01
N GLN A 260 -5.17 28.14 0.82
CA GLN A 260 -4.89 27.12 1.83
C GLN A 260 -3.38 26.99 2.09
N ALA A 261 -2.57 27.01 1.03
CA ALA A 261 -1.11 26.90 1.14
C ALA A 261 -0.50 28.11 1.86
N GLU A 262 -0.95 29.32 1.51
CA GLU A 262 -0.57 30.58 2.15
C GLU A 262 -0.91 30.56 3.64
N HIS A 263 -2.14 30.19 3.99
CA HIS A 263 -2.59 30.15 5.39
C HIS A 263 -1.85 29.09 6.23
N ALA A 264 -1.50 27.95 5.62
CA ALA A 264 -0.75 26.89 6.28
C ALA A 264 0.77 27.17 6.38
N GLY A 265 1.26 28.30 5.86
CA GLY A 265 2.70 28.59 5.83
C GLY A 265 3.51 27.56 5.03
N SER A 266 2.95 27.12 3.90
CA SER A 266 3.53 26.01 3.11
C SER A 266 4.94 26.33 2.59
N PRO A 267 5.81 25.33 2.40
CA PRO A 267 7.15 25.53 1.89
C PRO A 267 7.17 26.22 0.51
N LYS A 268 8.26 26.93 0.22
CA LYS A 268 8.48 27.59 -1.08
C LYS A 268 8.28 26.63 -2.26
N ALA A 269 8.74 25.39 -2.15
CA ALA A 269 8.59 24.37 -3.20
C ALA A 269 7.11 24.08 -3.56
N THR A 270 6.21 24.09 -2.58
CA THR A 270 4.76 23.92 -2.79
C THR A 270 4.18 25.15 -3.48
N MET A 271 4.56 26.35 -3.04
CA MET A 271 4.13 27.59 -3.67
C MET A 271 4.60 27.69 -5.13
N ASP A 272 5.85 27.32 -5.40
CA ASP A 272 6.42 27.29 -6.76
C ASP A 272 5.64 26.33 -7.68
N ARG A 273 5.18 25.18 -7.16
CA ARG A 273 4.31 24.26 -7.91
C ARG A 273 2.95 24.85 -8.22
N ILE A 274 2.32 25.52 -7.25
CA ILE A 274 1.05 26.23 -7.46
C ILE A 274 1.22 27.33 -8.51
N GLU A 275 2.32 28.08 -8.48
CA GLU A 275 2.61 29.10 -9.49
C GLU A 275 2.84 28.48 -10.87
N ARG A 276 3.56 27.35 -10.97
CA ARG A 276 3.67 26.58 -12.22
C ARG A 276 2.30 26.15 -12.73
N LEU A 277 1.43 25.68 -11.85
CA LEU A 277 0.05 25.31 -12.20
C LEU A 277 -0.75 26.51 -12.73
N MET A 278 -0.62 27.69 -12.10
CA MET A 278 -1.24 28.92 -12.58
C MET A 278 -0.72 29.34 -13.96
N LYS A 279 0.59 29.20 -14.23
CA LYS A 279 1.18 29.53 -15.54
C LYS A 279 0.61 28.67 -16.68
N ARG A 280 0.22 27.42 -16.40
CA ARG A 280 -0.35 26.49 -17.40
C ARG A 280 -1.68 26.97 -17.99
N PHE A 281 -2.41 27.86 -17.31
CA PHE A 281 -3.64 28.46 -17.85
C PHE A 281 -3.40 29.24 -19.15
N ASN A 282 -2.16 29.65 -19.44
CA ASN A 282 -1.78 30.35 -20.67
C ASN A 282 -1.92 29.49 -21.94
N MET A 283 -2.26 28.19 -21.82
CA MET A 283 -2.69 27.38 -22.97
C MET A 283 -3.91 27.96 -23.71
N GLY A 284 -4.61 28.90 -23.06
CA GLY A 284 -5.79 29.61 -23.54
C GLY A 284 -5.62 30.61 -24.69
N GLN A 285 -4.41 30.76 -25.26
CA GLN A 285 -4.01 31.84 -26.20
C GLN A 285 -4.42 33.24 -25.70
N ASN A 286 -3.46 33.99 -25.14
CA ASN A 286 -3.61 35.35 -24.60
C ASN A 286 -4.52 35.50 -23.35
N ARG A 287 -5.00 34.40 -22.77
CA ARG A 287 -5.75 34.40 -21.50
C ARG A 287 -4.91 33.77 -20.40
N GLN A 288 -4.72 34.51 -19.31
CA GLN A 288 -3.97 34.07 -18.14
C GLN A 288 -4.89 33.60 -17.02
N TYR A 289 -4.32 32.95 -16.00
CA TYR A 289 -5.05 32.52 -14.80
C TYR A 289 -5.99 33.60 -14.23
N ALA A 290 -5.51 34.84 -14.09
CA ALA A 290 -6.30 35.95 -13.52
C ALA A 290 -7.54 36.29 -14.36
N PHE A 291 -7.48 36.12 -15.68
CA PHE A 291 -8.65 36.29 -16.56
C PHE A 291 -9.74 35.27 -16.20
N TYR A 292 -9.36 33.99 -16.14
CA TYR A 292 -10.30 32.90 -15.84
C TYR A 292 -10.89 33.02 -14.43
N LEU A 293 -10.09 33.43 -13.44
CA LEU A 293 -10.58 33.66 -12.08
C LEU A 293 -11.62 34.79 -12.03
N LYS A 294 -11.33 35.92 -12.68
CA LYS A 294 -12.26 37.06 -12.73
C LYS A 294 -13.57 36.71 -13.45
N GLU A 295 -13.49 35.95 -14.55
CA GLU A 295 -14.69 35.48 -15.25
C GLU A 295 -15.50 34.49 -14.41
N PHE A 296 -14.84 33.61 -13.64
CA PHE A 296 -15.51 32.75 -12.67
C PHE A 296 -16.24 33.56 -11.60
N GLU A 297 -15.58 34.54 -10.99
CA GLU A 297 -16.17 35.41 -9.95
C GLU A 297 -17.40 36.17 -10.47
N LYS A 298 -17.32 36.78 -11.66
CA LYS A 298 -18.47 37.46 -12.28
C LYS A 298 -19.66 36.52 -12.46
N ARG A 299 -19.39 35.31 -12.97
CA ARG A 299 -20.44 34.32 -13.22
C ARG A 299 -21.06 33.82 -11.91
N TYR A 300 -20.24 33.55 -10.90
CA TYR A 300 -20.71 33.11 -9.58
C TYR A 300 -21.53 34.18 -8.87
N VAL A 301 -21.09 35.45 -8.89
CA VAL A 301 -21.86 36.57 -8.32
C VAL A 301 -23.22 36.71 -9.02
N LYS A 302 -23.25 36.54 -10.35
CA LYS A 302 -24.50 36.56 -11.12
C LYS A 302 -25.43 35.39 -10.76
N GLU A 303 -24.90 34.18 -10.66
CA GLU A 303 -25.66 32.98 -10.26
C GLU A 303 -26.14 33.07 -8.81
N TRP A 304 -25.33 33.58 -7.89
CA TRP A 304 -25.70 33.80 -6.49
C TRP A 304 -26.85 34.81 -6.36
N LYS A 305 -26.78 35.96 -7.05
CA LYS A 305 -27.87 36.94 -7.09
C LYS A 305 -29.16 36.34 -7.64
N ARG A 306 -29.07 35.58 -8.73
CA ARG A 306 -30.22 34.86 -9.31
C ARG A 306 -30.84 33.86 -8.33
N MET A 307 -30.03 33.07 -7.61
CA MET A 307 -30.53 32.14 -6.60
C MET A 307 -31.22 32.85 -5.43
N GLN A 308 -30.69 34.01 -4.99
CA GLN A 308 -31.33 34.82 -3.95
C GLN A 308 -32.68 35.38 -4.42
N GLU A 309 -32.78 35.85 -5.68
CA GLU A 309 -34.02 36.30 -6.29
C GLU A 309 -35.06 35.16 -6.44
N GLU A 310 -34.63 33.96 -6.85
CA GLU A 310 -35.50 32.77 -6.94
C GLU A 310 -35.96 32.30 -5.55
N LEU A 311 -35.10 32.38 -4.52
CA LEU A 311 -35.45 32.07 -3.14
C LEU A 311 -36.42 33.10 -2.55
N ALA A 312 -36.25 34.39 -2.87
CA ALA A 312 -37.17 35.44 -2.45
C ALA A 312 -38.56 35.27 -3.09
N LYS A 313 -38.62 34.90 -4.38
CA LYS A 313 -39.87 34.60 -5.11
C LYS A 313 -40.59 33.33 -4.65
N ARG A 314 -39.89 32.40 -4.01
CA ARG A 314 -40.49 31.19 -3.42
C ARG A 314 -40.99 31.40 -1.99
N LYS A 315 -40.57 32.48 -1.34
CA LYS A 315 -40.92 32.82 0.05
C LYS A 315 -41.97 33.93 0.18
N GLY A 316 -42.29 34.63 -0.90
CA GLY A 316 -43.42 35.54 -1.01
C GLY A 316 -44.50 34.93 -1.89
#